data_AF-A0A6I7MZD5-F1
#
_entry.id   AF-A0A6I7MZD5-F1
#
_cell.length_a   1.000
_cell.length_b   1.000
_cell.length_c   1.000
_cell.angle_alpha   90.00
_cell.angle_beta   90.00
_cell.angle_gamma   90.00
#
_symmetry.space_group_name_H-M   'P 1'
#
loop_
_entity.id
_entity.type
_entity.pdbx_description
1 polymer ?
#
loop_
_entity_poly.entity_id
_entity_poly.type
_entity_poly.pdbx_seq_one_letter_code
_entity_poly.pdbx_strand_id
1 'polypeptide(L)'
;MKQIHSWLLAVLAFVVVGLSSCEQEEMPTPPMTEEPDDSFYATQLGGETRVQDPLNQNQMIEQGFLNLRTVVINTVTTIATNEDGKYDALQPYFSVLLSEVGRNETSGLNMLVMDFTEFLAEATGAKNFEYTGLEMVAAHDPSRNSRMNGLINNADYDLFVQAVVEGAAQAGITSNEVLGPVGSLLESIREPIVQRADGEMLDLYTRLGGSGLVSDPDNEGELIEAGYIPLRAVVTETVLVIATNDGGTYDDLLPYFSVLLAEVGANDLSGFAALVGDFSDFLAANIGSQNIQYTGLNMVDAHNPEVNSRMTGLVTEADYDLFIGAVVEAATNLGVPESIINEFGGLLLSEGLRSAVVQG
;
A
#
# COMPACT_ATOMS: atom_id res chain seq x y z
N MET A 1 84.75 -36.37 -55.61
CA MET A 1 84.91 -37.57 -54.75
C MET A 1 85.70 -37.18 -53.50
N LYS A 2 85.14 -37.48 -52.30
CA LYS A 2 85.71 -37.47 -50.93
C LYS A 2 86.42 -36.18 -50.46
N GLN A 3 85.75 -35.32 -49.70
CA GLN A 3 85.53 -35.33 -48.23
C GLN A 3 86.77 -34.96 -47.39
N ILE A 4 86.86 -33.69 -46.96
CA ILE A 4 86.57 -33.05 -45.64
C ILE A 4 87.74 -33.12 -44.61
N HIS A 5 88.24 -31.96 -44.16
CA HIS A 5 88.20 -31.44 -42.77
C HIS A 5 89.36 -30.47 -42.48
N SER A 6 89.00 -29.23 -42.18
CA SER A 6 89.89 -28.14 -41.77
C SER A 6 90.08 -28.13 -40.24
N TRP A 7 91.35 -28.23 -39.84
CA TRP A 7 92.13 -27.32 -38.98
C TRP A 7 91.35 -26.09 -38.45
N LEU A 8 91.54 -25.55 -37.24
CA LEU A 8 92.67 -25.49 -36.31
C LEU A 8 92.20 -24.82 -35.00
N LEU A 9 92.96 -25.10 -33.93
CA LEU A 9 93.28 -24.31 -32.74
C LEU A 9 93.27 -22.76 -32.91
N ALA A 10 93.25 -21.88 -31.90
CA ALA A 10 93.03 -21.90 -30.45
C ALA A 10 93.30 -20.45 -29.94
N VAL A 11 92.76 -20.10 -28.76
CA VAL A 11 93.22 -19.07 -27.79
C VAL A 11 92.91 -17.58 -28.07
N LEU A 12 92.17 -16.88 -27.18
CA LEU A 12 92.71 -15.97 -26.13
C LEU A 12 91.64 -15.05 -25.47
N ALA A 13 91.69 -15.01 -24.12
CA ALA A 13 91.36 -13.93 -23.15
C ALA A 13 89.95 -13.29 -23.03
N PHE A 14 89.25 -13.73 -21.98
CA PHE A 14 88.68 -12.98 -20.84
C PHE A 14 88.55 -11.44 -20.93
N VAL A 15 87.31 -10.91 -20.78
CA VAL A 15 86.89 -9.88 -19.80
C VAL A 15 85.37 -10.02 -19.54
N VAL A 16 84.98 -9.92 -18.27
CA VAL A 16 83.61 -9.99 -17.70
C VAL A 16 82.87 -8.67 -17.87
N VAL A 17 81.60 -8.67 -18.34
CA VAL A 17 80.56 -7.67 -17.96
C VAL A 17 79.14 -8.25 -18.13
N GLY A 18 78.34 -8.16 -17.07
CA GLY A 18 76.91 -7.80 -17.12
C GLY A 18 75.89 -8.88 -17.49
N LEU A 19 75.19 -9.40 -16.48
CA LEU A 19 73.90 -10.07 -16.64
C LEU A 19 72.87 -9.07 -17.23
N SER A 20 72.27 -9.41 -18.36
CA SER A 20 70.99 -8.84 -18.79
C SER A 20 70.03 -10.01 -18.99
N SER A 21 69.05 -10.09 -18.08
CA SER A 21 67.90 -10.98 -18.16
C SER A 21 67.02 -10.51 -19.32
N CYS A 22 66.83 -11.34 -20.34
CA CYS A 22 65.76 -11.12 -21.31
C CYS A 22 64.43 -11.45 -20.61
N GLU A 23 63.71 -10.42 -20.17
CA GLU A 23 62.29 -10.54 -19.89
C GLU A 23 61.57 -10.94 -21.18
N GLN A 24 60.78 -12.00 -21.09
CA GLN A 24 59.89 -12.43 -22.15
C GLN A 24 58.77 -11.39 -22.20
N GLU A 25 58.74 -10.58 -23.26
CA GLU A 25 57.66 -9.60 -23.47
C GLU A 25 56.32 -10.32 -23.40
N GLU A 26 55.54 -10.03 -22.35
CA GLU A 26 54.14 -10.43 -22.27
C GLU A 26 53.41 -9.81 -23.45
N MET A 27 52.93 -10.65 -24.36
CA MET A 27 52.01 -10.23 -25.41
C MET A 27 50.83 -9.54 -24.74
N PRO A 28 50.45 -8.31 -25.16
CA PRO A 28 49.31 -7.64 -24.55
C PRO A 28 48.08 -8.52 -24.72
N THR A 29 47.45 -8.89 -23.60
CA THR A 29 46.13 -9.51 -23.61
C THR A 29 45.21 -8.67 -24.50
N PRO A 30 44.52 -9.28 -25.49
CA PRO A 30 43.53 -8.56 -26.27
C PRO A 30 42.55 -7.90 -25.29
N PRO A 31 42.10 -6.65 -25.54
CA PRO A 31 41.03 -6.08 -24.73
C PRO A 31 39.88 -7.09 -24.77
N MET A 32 39.44 -7.54 -23.59
CA MET A 32 38.22 -8.32 -23.46
C MET A 32 37.11 -7.44 -24.05
N THR A 33 36.71 -7.72 -25.29
CA THR A 33 35.45 -7.21 -25.82
C THR A 33 34.38 -7.78 -24.91
N GLU A 34 33.75 -6.91 -24.11
CA GLU A 34 32.55 -7.28 -23.39
C GLU A 34 31.57 -7.88 -24.41
N GLU A 35 30.99 -9.05 -24.09
CA GLU A 35 29.97 -9.62 -24.95
C GLU A 35 28.82 -8.63 -25.09
N PRO A 36 28.23 -8.49 -26.29
CA PRO A 36 27.08 -7.63 -26.50
C PRO A 36 26.01 -7.90 -25.44
N ASP A 37 25.50 -6.82 -24.83
CA ASP A 37 24.40 -6.94 -23.90
C ASP A 37 23.09 -7.14 -24.67
N ASP A 38 22.64 -8.39 -24.71
CA ASP A 38 21.42 -8.80 -25.39
C ASP A 38 20.16 -8.71 -24.48
N SER A 39 20.28 -8.07 -23.31
CA SER A 39 19.14 -7.88 -22.39
C SER A 39 18.03 -7.04 -23.04
N PHE A 40 16.81 -7.18 -22.52
CA PHE A 40 15.69 -6.35 -22.94
C PHE A 40 15.95 -4.87 -22.65
N TYR A 41 16.57 -4.59 -21.50
CA TYR A 41 17.00 -3.25 -21.11
C TYR A 41 17.94 -2.63 -22.15
N ALA A 42 18.97 -3.37 -22.57
CA ALA A 42 19.94 -2.90 -23.54
C ALA A 42 19.36 -2.73 -24.95
N THR A 43 18.59 -3.72 -25.43
CA THR A 43 18.19 -3.80 -26.84
C THR A 43 16.88 -3.08 -27.17
N GLN A 44 15.92 -3.03 -26.24
CA GLN A 44 14.57 -2.50 -26.47
C GLN A 44 14.31 -1.17 -25.77
N LEU A 45 14.97 -0.92 -24.63
CA LEU A 45 14.72 0.28 -23.83
C LEU A 45 15.77 1.38 -24.02
N GLY A 46 16.85 1.11 -24.78
CA GLY A 46 17.93 2.06 -25.06
C GLY A 46 19.15 1.91 -24.14
N GLY A 47 19.08 0.98 -23.17
CA GLY A 47 20.20 0.57 -22.33
C GLY A 47 20.87 1.70 -21.58
N GLU A 48 22.18 1.57 -21.42
CA GLU A 48 23.05 2.49 -20.67
C GLU A 48 23.34 3.81 -21.40
N THR A 49 22.71 4.05 -22.56
CA THR A 49 22.87 5.30 -23.33
C THR A 49 22.53 6.48 -22.43
N ARG A 50 23.48 7.38 -22.19
CA ARG A 50 23.28 8.52 -21.28
C ARG A 50 22.53 9.65 -21.98
N VAL A 51 21.42 10.07 -21.39
CA VAL A 51 20.60 11.21 -21.82
C VAL A 51 20.35 12.17 -20.68
N GLN A 52 19.93 13.39 -21.00
CA GLN A 52 19.59 14.39 -19.99
C GLN A 52 18.37 13.94 -19.18
N ASP A 53 18.46 13.94 -17.84
CA ASP A 53 17.30 13.69 -16.99
C ASP A 53 16.34 14.90 -17.06
N PRO A 54 15.08 14.74 -17.54
CA PRO A 54 14.10 15.83 -17.60
C PRO A 54 13.68 16.35 -16.22
N LEU A 55 13.75 15.51 -15.19
CA LEU A 55 13.41 15.87 -13.80
C LEU A 55 14.62 16.42 -13.04
N ASN A 56 15.84 16.14 -13.52
CA ASN A 56 17.09 16.60 -12.92
C ASN A 56 18.02 17.19 -14.01
N GLN A 57 17.79 18.44 -14.39
CA GLN A 57 18.46 19.10 -15.53
C GLN A 57 20.01 19.17 -15.46
N ASN A 58 20.62 18.82 -14.32
CA ASN A 58 22.08 18.78 -14.14
C ASN A 58 22.64 17.36 -14.08
N GLN A 59 21.82 16.34 -14.33
CA GLN A 59 22.21 14.93 -14.23
C GLN A 59 21.92 14.20 -15.54
N MET A 60 22.79 13.25 -15.86
CA MET A 60 22.57 12.32 -16.97
C MET A 60 22.00 11.02 -16.40
N ILE A 61 21.05 10.43 -17.11
CA ILE A 61 20.39 9.17 -16.76
C ILE A 61 20.52 8.18 -17.91
N GLU A 62 20.45 6.89 -17.62
CA GLU A 62 20.39 5.86 -18.65
C GLU A 62 19.04 5.93 -19.38
N GLN A 63 19.05 5.83 -20.70
CA GLN A 63 17.85 5.92 -21.53
C GLN A 63 16.85 4.80 -21.20
N GLY A 64 17.35 3.59 -20.90
CA GLY A 64 16.54 2.47 -20.43
C GLY A 64 15.76 2.81 -19.16
N PHE A 65 16.48 3.27 -18.13
CA PHE A 65 15.88 3.67 -16.86
C PHE A 65 14.89 4.84 -17.02
N LEU A 66 15.23 5.84 -17.84
CA LEU A 66 14.31 6.96 -18.10
C LEU A 66 13.00 6.50 -18.74
N ASN A 67 13.07 5.57 -19.69
CA ASN A 67 11.89 5.01 -20.34
C ASN A 67 11.01 4.26 -19.34
N LEU A 68 11.60 3.38 -18.51
CA LEU A 68 10.87 2.68 -17.45
C LEU A 68 10.25 3.66 -16.44
N ARG A 69 11.02 4.64 -15.96
CA ARG A 69 10.52 5.67 -15.03
C ARG A 69 9.33 6.43 -15.59
N THR A 70 9.37 6.73 -16.89
CA THR A 70 8.27 7.42 -17.58
C THR A 70 7.01 6.56 -17.61
N VAL A 71 7.12 5.26 -17.91
CA VAL A 71 5.99 4.32 -17.85
C VAL A 71 5.42 4.23 -16.45
N VAL A 72 6.27 4.10 -15.43
CA VAL A 72 5.85 4.03 -14.02
C VAL A 72 5.11 5.29 -13.59
N ILE A 73 5.67 6.48 -13.88
CA ILE A 73 5.01 7.75 -13.57
C ILE A 73 3.64 7.86 -14.25
N ASN A 74 3.54 7.51 -15.54
CA ASN A 74 2.27 7.54 -16.26
C ASN A 74 1.27 6.52 -15.71
N THR A 75 1.73 5.34 -15.30
CA THR A 75 0.89 4.30 -14.68
C THR A 75 0.29 4.81 -13.37
N VAL A 76 1.14 5.29 -12.45
CA VAL A 76 0.70 5.83 -11.16
C VAL A 76 -0.23 7.03 -11.37
N THR A 77 0.09 7.91 -12.32
CA THR A 77 -0.77 9.05 -12.66
C THR A 77 -2.12 8.59 -13.20
N THR A 78 -2.15 7.61 -14.10
CA THR A 78 -3.38 7.06 -14.69
C THR A 78 -4.30 6.44 -13.62
N ILE A 79 -3.71 5.73 -12.66
CA ILE A 79 -4.46 5.20 -11.51
C ILE A 79 -4.95 6.35 -10.63
N ALA A 80 -4.10 7.30 -10.29
CA ALA A 80 -4.44 8.38 -9.37
C ALA A 80 -5.46 9.39 -9.94
N THR A 81 -5.41 9.69 -11.24
CA THR A 81 -6.40 10.55 -11.88
C THR A 81 -7.75 9.85 -12.00
N ASN A 82 -7.74 8.53 -12.13
CA ASN A 82 -8.92 7.68 -12.14
C ASN A 82 -10.02 8.22 -13.06
N GLU A 83 -9.65 8.59 -14.28
CA GLU A 83 -10.56 9.21 -15.24
C GLU A 83 -11.79 8.32 -15.46
N ASP A 84 -12.99 8.92 -15.38
CA ASP A 84 -14.29 8.26 -15.49
C ASP A 84 -14.51 7.06 -14.52
N GLY A 85 -13.74 6.98 -13.42
CA GLY A 85 -13.84 5.88 -12.45
C GLY A 85 -13.26 4.55 -12.94
N LYS A 86 -12.48 4.56 -14.02
CA LYS A 86 -11.94 3.34 -14.66
C LYS A 86 -11.13 2.47 -13.70
N TYR A 87 -10.44 3.08 -12.75
CA TYR A 87 -9.56 2.47 -11.77
C TYR A 87 -10.09 2.59 -10.33
N ASP A 88 -11.42 2.73 -10.16
CA ASP A 88 -12.09 2.80 -8.85
C ASP A 88 -11.68 1.65 -7.94
N ALA A 89 -11.60 0.43 -8.49
CA ALA A 89 -11.21 -0.76 -7.73
C ALA A 89 -9.75 -0.74 -7.24
N LEU A 90 -8.87 0.07 -7.85
CA LEU A 90 -7.49 0.21 -7.40
C LEU A 90 -7.31 1.31 -6.34
N GLN A 91 -8.21 2.30 -6.27
CA GLN A 91 -8.06 3.44 -5.35
C GLN A 91 -7.82 3.04 -3.89
N PRO A 92 -8.51 2.03 -3.32
CA PRO A 92 -8.33 1.67 -1.92
C PRO A 92 -6.88 1.29 -1.57
N TYR A 93 -6.16 0.63 -2.48
CA TYR A 93 -4.78 0.20 -2.26
C TYR A 93 -3.78 1.36 -2.25
N PHE A 94 -4.13 2.48 -2.89
CA PHE A 94 -3.29 3.68 -2.96
C PHE A 94 -3.70 4.76 -1.95
N SER A 95 -4.62 4.49 -1.03
CA SER A 95 -5.19 5.51 -0.12
C SER A 95 -4.13 6.31 0.64
N VAL A 96 -3.09 5.65 1.16
CA VAL A 96 -1.98 6.32 1.85
C VAL A 96 -1.22 7.25 0.90
N LEU A 97 -0.87 6.77 -0.31
CA LEU A 97 -0.17 7.57 -1.31
C LEU A 97 -0.99 8.78 -1.77
N LEU A 98 -2.28 8.56 -2.07
CA LEU A 98 -3.19 9.62 -2.50
C LEU A 98 -3.37 10.69 -1.41
N SER A 99 -3.42 10.27 -0.15
CA SER A 99 -3.52 11.18 0.99
C SER A 99 -2.26 12.03 1.18
N GLU A 100 -1.07 11.42 1.07
CA GLU A 100 0.21 12.16 1.09
C GLU A 100 0.27 13.19 -0.05
N VAL A 101 -0.03 12.78 -1.28
CA VAL A 101 -0.02 13.66 -2.44
C VAL A 101 -1.04 14.80 -2.29
N GLY A 102 -2.25 14.51 -1.80
CA GLY A 102 -3.27 15.52 -1.50
C GLY A 102 -2.82 16.56 -0.46
N ARG A 103 -1.90 16.18 0.43
CA ARG A 103 -1.25 17.06 1.42
C ARG A 103 0.03 17.72 0.89
N ASN A 104 0.34 17.57 -0.41
CA ASN A 104 1.58 18.02 -1.06
C ASN A 104 2.87 17.35 -0.52
N GLU A 105 2.75 16.14 0.03
CA GLU A 105 3.86 15.32 0.49
C GLU A 105 4.21 14.28 -0.59
N THR A 106 5.35 14.43 -1.27
CA THR A 106 5.70 13.62 -2.45
C THR A 106 6.81 12.60 -2.20
N SER A 107 7.33 12.49 -0.98
CA SER A 107 8.39 11.53 -0.64
C SER A 107 7.97 10.09 -0.90
N GLY A 108 6.76 9.70 -0.49
CA GLY A 108 6.22 8.36 -0.73
C GLY A 108 6.00 8.05 -2.21
N LEU A 109 5.51 9.04 -2.98
CA LEU A 109 5.38 8.93 -4.44
C LEU A 109 6.73 8.73 -5.12
N ASN A 110 7.73 9.53 -4.73
CA ASN A 110 9.07 9.42 -5.30
C ASN A 110 9.71 8.07 -4.97
N MET A 111 9.52 7.56 -3.75
CA MET A 111 9.97 6.23 -3.36
C MET A 111 9.31 5.13 -4.19
N LEU A 112 7.97 5.15 -4.32
CA LEU A 112 7.24 4.18 -5.14
C LEU A 112 7.72 4.18 -6.59
N VAL A 113 7.87 5.36 -7.20
CA VAL A 113 8.33 5.50 -8.58
C VAL A 113 9.74 4.95 -8.73
N MET A 114 10.64 5.25 -7.79
CA MET A 114 12.02 4.78 -7.84
C MET A 114 12.10 3.27 -7.65
N ASP A 115 11.52 2.72 -6.58
CA ASP A 115 11.57 1.28 -6.26
C ASP A 115 10.97 0.45 -7.41
N PHE A 116 9.85 0.89 -7.97
CA PHE A 116 9.22 0.18 -9.08
C PHE A 116 10.05 0.29 -10.38
N THR A 117 10.69 1.44 -10.62
CA THR A 117 11.58 1.58 -11.78
C THR A 117 12.83 0.70 -11.64
N GLU A 118 13.44 0.66 -10.47
CA GLU A 118 14.61 -0.18 -10.18
C GLU A 118 14.28 -1.67 -10.31
N PHE A 119 13.12 -2.08 -9.78
CA PHE A 119 12.59 -3.43 -9.98
C PHE A 119 12.49 -3.80 -11.47
N LEU A 120 11.88 -2.94 -12.29
CA LEU A 120 11.77 -3.19 -13.73
C LEU A 120 13.13 -3.15 -14.43
N ALA A 121 14.04 -2.27 -14.02
CA ALA A 121 15.37 -2.16 -14.61
C ALA A 121 16.19 -3.44 -14.37
N GLU A 122 16.24 -3.91 -13.13
CA GLU A 122 16.91 -5.18 -12.78
C GLU A 122 16.25 -6.36 -13.52
N ALA A 123 14.92 -6.45 -13.48
CA ALA A 123 14.19 -7.56 -14.10
C ALA A 123 14.27 -7.58 -15.63
N THR A 124 14.57 -6.44 -16.27
CA THR A 124 14.81 -6.36 -17.72
C THR A 124 16.29 -6.54 -18.10
N GLY A 125 17.16 -6.80 -17.11
CA GLY A 125 18.57 -7.17 -17.29
C GLY A 125 19.56 -6.01 -17.19
N ALA A 126 19.17 -4.87 -16.62
CA ALA A 126 20.12 -3.79 -16.35
C ALA A 126 21.19 -4.25 -15.33
N LYS A 127 22.45 -3.89 -15.57
CA LYS A 127 23.59 -4.30 -14.72
C LYS A 127 23.91 -3.34 -13.59
N ASN A 128 23.43 -2.10 -13.68
CA ASN A 128 23.77 -1.01 -12.78
C ASN A 128 22.68 -0.70 -11.74
N PHE A 129 21.61 -1.51 -11.70
CA PHE A 129 20.48 -1.35 -10.80
C PHE A 129 20.22 -2.65 -10.06
N GLU A 130 19.87 -2.52 -8.79
CA GLU A 130 19.51 -3.60 -7.89
C GLU A 130 18.27 -3.15 -7.12
N TYR A 131 17.21 -3.95 -7.17
CA TYR A 131 16.02 -3.73 -6.38
C TYR A 131 16.30 -4.07 -4.92
N THR A 132 16.19 -3.07 -4.06
CA THR A 132 16.44 -3.22 -2.62
C THR A 132 15.16 -3.15 -1.77
N GLY A 133 14.01 -3.09 -2.44
CA GLY A 133 12.71 -3.04 -1.79
C GLY A 133 12.28 -4.37 -1.18
N LEU A 134 11.05 -4.39 -0.67
CA LEU A 134 10.45 -5.60 -0.11
C LEU A 134 10.21 -6.65 -1.21
N GLU A 135 10.47 -7.92 -0.91
CA GLU A 135 10.05 -9.04 -1.75
C GLU A 135 8.55 -8.94 -2.08
N MET A 136 8.14 -9.32 -3.29
CA MET A 136 6.79 -9.06 -3.81
C MET A 136 5.65 -9.53 -2.88
N VAL A 137 5.84 -10.64 -2.16
CA VAL A 137 4.89 -11.10 -1.13
C VAL A 137 4.76 -10.07 0.00
N ALA A 138 5.89 -9.63 0.54
CA ALA A 138 5.95 -8.69 1.65
C ALA A 138 5.47 -7.30 1.24
N ALA A 139 5.81 -6.87 0.03
CA ALA A 139 5.44 -5.57 -0.50
C ALA A 139 3.92 -5.41 -0.62
N HIS A 140 3.19 -6.50 -0.87
CA HIS A 140 1.72 -6.51 -1.10
C HIS A 140 0.91 -7.12 0.05
N ASP A 141 1.54 -7.34 1.20
CA ASP A 141 0.90 -7.84 2.43
C ASP A 141 0.75 -6.67 3.44
N PRO A 142 -0.49 -6.20 3.74
CA PRO A 142 -0.75 -5.11 4.68
C PRO A 142 -0.18 -5.32 6.08
N SER A 143 0.00 -6.57 6.53
CA SER A 143 0.58 -6.88 7.83
C SER A 143 2.10 -6.63 7.88
N ARG A 144 2.74 -6.54 6.71
CA ARG A 144 4.19 -6.36 6.54
C ARG A 144 4.55 -5.03 5.89
N ASN A 145 3.61 -4.44 5.17
CA ASN A 145 3.74 -3.15 4.54
C ASN A 145 2.50 -2.28 4.82
N SER A 146 2.62 -1.38 5.81
CA SER A 146 1.53 -0.48 6.23
C SER A 146 1.08 0.49 5.13
N ARG A 147 1.83 0.59 4.03
CA ARG A 147 1.49 1.37 2.85
C ARG A 147 0.50 0.68 1.93
N MET A 148 0.29 -0.62 2.09
CA MET A 148 -0.72 -1.40 1.36
C MET A 148 -1.98 -1.54 2.21
N ASN A 149 -3.10 -1.17 1.62
CA ASN A 149 -4.40 -1.16 2.29
C ASN A 149 -5.29 -2.22 1.65
N GLY A 150 -5.06 -3.48 2.05
CA GLY A 150 -5.77 -4.67 1.55
C GLY A 150 -4.90 -5.63 0.73
N LEU A 151 -5.34 -6.89 0.64
CA LEU A 151 -4.73 -7.94 -0.18
C LEU A 151 -5.32 -7.93 -1.60
N ILE A 152 -4.49 -8.18 -2.60
CA ILE A 152 -4.83 -8.09 -4.03
C ILE A 152 -5.41 -9.42 -4.54
N ASN A 153 -6.47 -9.38 -5.37
CA ASN A 153 -6.97 -10.55 -6.11
C ASN A 153 -6.60 -10.50 -7.60
N ASN A 154 -7.01 -11.49 -8.41
CA ASN A 154 -6.65 -11.50 -9.84
C ASN A 154 -7.26 -10.33 -10.62
N ALA A 155 -8.50 -9.94 -10.32
CA ALA A 155 -9.18 -8.87 -11.03
C ALA A 155 -8.50 -7.51 -10.79
N ASP A 156 -8.05 -7.26 -9.55
CA ASP A 156 -7.27 -6.06 -9.22
C ASP A 156 -5.93 -6.07 -9.97
N TYR A 157 -5.24 -7.20 -9.99
CA TYR A 157 -3.96 -7.34 -10.70
C TYR A 157 -4.12 -7.12 -12.21
N ASP A 158 -5.15 -7.70 -12.82
CA ASP A 158 -5.48 -7.50 -14.24
C ASP A 158 -5.75 -6.03 -14.56
N LEU A 159 -6.43 -5.33 -13.65
CA LEU A 159 -6.71 -3.91 -13.79
C LEU A 159 -5.44 -3.06 -13.64
N PHE A 160 -4.52 -3.45 -12.76
CA PHE A 160 -3.20 -2.83 -12.65
C PHE A 160 -2.37 -3.03 -13.93
N VAL A 161 -2.34 -4.24 -14.50
CA VAL A 161 -1.64 -4.51 -15.78
C VAL A 161 -2.21 -3.65 -16.90
N GLN A 162 -3.54 -3.44 -16.94
CA GLN A 162 -4.16 -2.52 -17.90
C GLN A 162 -3.66 -1.08 -17.73
N ALA A 163 -3.52 -0.60 -16.48
CA ALA A 163 -2.96 0.72 -16.20
C ALA A 163 -1.50 0.84 -16.67
N VAL A 164 -0.69 -0.22 -16.53
CA VAL A 164 0.69 -0.24 -17.04
C VAL A 164 0.72 -0.12 -18.56
N VAL A 165 -0.12 -0.86 -19.28
CA VAL A 165 -0.21 -0.78 -20.75
C VAL A 165 -0.63 0.62 -21.20
N GLU A 166 -1.59 1.23 -20.51
CA GLU A 166 -2.02 2.59 -20.79
C GLU A 166 -0.91 3.62 -20.53
N GLY A 167 -0.22 3.49 -19.39
CA GLY A 167 0.92 4.35 -19.03
C GLY A 167 2.07 4.24 -20.03
N ALA A 168 2.34 3.03 -20.55
CA ALA A 168 3.30 2.79 -21.61
C ALA A 168 2.89 3.42 -22.94
N ALA A 169 1.61 3.31 -23.32
CA ALA A 169 1.07 3.95 -24.51
C ALA A 169 1.19 5.49 -24.44
N GLN A 170 0.93 6.09 -23.28
CA GLN A 170 1.14 7.53 -23.04
C GLN A 170 2.62 7.94 -23.16
N ALA A 171 3.55 7.03 -22.85
CA ALA A 171 4.99 7.23 -23.07
C ALA A 171 5.41 7.02 -24.54
N GLY A 172 4.48 6.72 -25.45
CA GLY A 172 4.76 6.41 -26.85
C GLY A 172 5.24 4.98 -27.10
N ILE A 173 5.27 4.13 -26.06
CA ILE A 173 5.69 2.74 -26.14
C ILE A 173 4.47 1.89 -26.47
N THR A 174 4.25 1.66 -27.76
CA THR A 174 3.09 0.92 -28.29
C THR A 174 3.48 -0.36 -29.05
N SER A 175 4.78 -0.63 -29.20
CA SER A 175 5.26 -1.82 -29.89
C SER A 175 5.01 -3.09 -29.06
N ASN A 176 4.42 -4.11 -29.69
CA ASN A 176 4.26 -5.43 -29.07
C ASN A 176 5.58 -6.11 -28.72
N GLU A 177 6.68 -5.74 -29.40
CA GLU A 177 8.02 -6.22 -29.07
C GLU A 177 8.50 -5.73 -27.70
N VAL A 178 7.92 -4.63 -27.19
CA VAL A 178 8.21 -4.08 -25.87
C VAL A 178 7.10 -4.47 -24.87
N LEU A 179 5.83 -4.26 -25.23
CA LEU A 179 4.70 -4.53 -24.33
C LEU A 179 4.52 -6.02 -24.01
N GLY A 180 4.80 -6.92 -24.96
CA GLY A 180 4.67 -8.36 -24.74
C GLY A 180 5.62 -8.91 -23.67
N PRO A 181 6.93 -8.64 -23.76
CA PRO A 181 7.90 -9.02 -22.72
C PRO A 181 7.63 -8.37 -21.37
N VAL A 182 7.23 -7.08 -21.33
CA VAL A 182 6.85 -6.41 -20.06
C VAL A 182 5.63 -7.09 -19.44
N GLY A 183 4.59 -7.39 -20.22
CA GLY A 183 3.44 -8.15 -19.74
C GLY A 183 3.84 -9.53 -19.21
N SER A 184 4.74 -10.23 -19.90
CA SER A 184 5.25 -11.54 -19.45
C SER A 184 6.02 -11.44 -18.14
N LEU A 185 6.80 -10.36 -17.96
CA LEU A 185 7.49 -10.08 -16.70
C LEU A 185 6.51 -9.85 -15.56
N LEU A 186 5.48 -9.02 -15.76
CA LEU A 186 4.44 -8.79 -14.76
C LEU A 186 3.72 -10.10 -14.42
N GLU A 187 3.31 -10.87 -15.43
CA GLU A 187 2.68 -12.17 -15.19
C GLU A 187 3.57 -13.14 -14.39
N SER A 188 4.89 -13.07 -14.55
CA SER A 188 5.82 -13.94 -13.78
C SER A 188 5.80 -13.68 -12.26
N ILE A 189 5.37 -12.48 -11.83
CA ILE A 189 5.29 -12.08 -10.42
C ILE A 189 3.85 -12.01 -9.89
N ARG A 190 2.86 -12.48 -10.65
CA ARG A 190 1.46 -12.48 -10.20
C ARG A 190 1.27 -13.27 -8.91
N GLU A 191 1.83 -14.47 -8.84
CA GLU A 191 1.63 -15.39 -7.71
C GLU A 191 2.05 -14.80 -6.34
N PRO A 192 3.22 -14.16 -6.18
CA PRO A 192 3.54 -13.52 -4.91
C PRO A 192 2.70 -12.26 -4.60
N ILE A 193 2.04 -11.64 -5.59
CA ILE A 193 1.27 -10.40 -5.40
C ILE A 193 -0.21 -10.69 -5.10
N VAL A 194 -0.79 -11.66 -5.80
CA VAL A 194 -2.21 -12.05 -5.64
C VAL A 194 -2.36 -12.93 -4.40
N GLN A 195 -2.84 -12.33 -3.32
CA GLN A 195 -2.91 -12.94 -1.98
C GLN A 195 -4.34 -13.03 -1.44
N ARG A 196 -5.33 -12.47 -2.15
CA ARG A 196 -6.76 -12.56 -1.84
C ARG A 196 -7.47 -13.44 -2.87
N ALA A 197 -8.43 -14.24 -2.42
CA ALA A 197 -9.17 -15.10 -3.33
C ALA A 197 -10.13 -14.31 -4.22
N ASP A 198 -10.39 -14.83 -5.42
CA ASP A 198 -11.35 -14.21 -6.33
C ASP A 198 -12.77 -14.27 -5.75
N GLY A 199 -13.49 -13.16 -5.85
CA GLY A 199 -14.84 -13.01 -5.29
C GLY A 199 -14.89 -12.59 -3.82
N GLU A 200 -13.75 -12.55 -3.12
CA GLU A 200 -13.67 -11.94 -1.79
C GLU A 200 -13.60 -10.40 -1.93
N MET A 201 -14.44 -9.70 -1.16
CA MET A 201 -14.43 -8.24 -1.10
C MET A 201 -13.27 -7.73 -0.24
N LEU A 202 -12.92 -6.45 -0.39
CA LEU A 202 -12.00 -5.82 0.54
C LEU A 202 -12.73 -5.68 1.87
N ASP A 203 -11.99 -5.73 2.97
CA ASP A 203 -12.57 -5.42 4.26
C ASP A 203 -13.21 -4.03 4.22
N LEU A 204 -14.20 -3.83 5.08
CA LEU A 204 -14.99 -2.61 5.05
C LEU A 204 -14.13 -1.39 5.44
N TYR A 205 -13.16 -1.55 6.33
CA TYR A 205 -12.26 -0.45 6.71
C TYR A 205 -11.49 0.09 5.51
N THR A 206 -10.87 -0.80 4.73
CA THR A 206 -10.16 -0.46 3.50
C THR A 206 -11.09 0.22 2.49
N ARG A 207 -12.32 -0.28 2.30
CA ARG A 207 -13.30 0.35 1.39
C ARG A 207 -13.78 1.72 1.83
N LEU A 208 -13.76 2.00 3.14
CA LEU A 208 -14.07 3.32 3.69
C LEU A 208 -12.91 4.33 3.57
N GLY A 209 -11.78 3.93 2.98
CA GLY A 209 -10.59 4.76 2.78
C GLY A 209 -9.35 4.24 3.53
N GLY A 210 -9.55 3.29 4.45
CA GLY A 210 -8.49 2.64 5.23
C GLY A 210 -7.55 3.60 5.94
N SER A 211 -6.27 3.21 6.00
CA SER A 211 -5.23 3.86 6.81
C SER A 211 -4.64 5.16 6.24
N GLY A 212 -5.15 5.64 5.10
CA GLY A 212 -4.70 6.91 4.51
C GLY A 212 -5.00 8.08 5.45
N LEU A 213 -3.97 8.84 5.84
CA LEU A 213 -4.12 9.96 6.77
C LEU A 213 -4.58 11.24 6.06
N VAL A 214 -5.77 11.70 6.41
CA VAL A 214 -6.40 12.94 5.92
C VAL A 214 -6.63 13.91 7.08
N SER A 215 -6.90 15.18 6.77
CA SER A 215 -7.23 16.16 7.80
C SER A 215 -8.48 15.73 8.57
N ASP A 216 -8.40 15.79 9.90
CA ASP A 216 -9.55 15.53 10.75
C ASP A 216 -10.55 16.70 10.65
N PRO A 217 -11.81 16.46 10.20
CA PRO A 217 -12.81 17.51 10.07
C PRO A 217 -13.28 18.08 11.42
N ASP A 218 -13.13 17.32 12.51
CA ASP A 218 -13.59 17.68 13.85
C ASP A 218 -12.45 18.21 14.74
N ASN A 219 -11.19 17.96 14.37
CA ASN A 219 -10.00 18.38 15.10
C ASN A 219 -9.01 19.13 14.19
N GLU A 220 -9.14 20.47 14.15
CA GLU A 220 -8.33 21.31 13.26
C GLU A 220 -6.81 21.12 13.49
N GLY A 221 -6.10 20.80 12.41
CA GLY A 221 -4.65 20.59 12.43
C GLY A 221 -4.21 19.17 12.78
N GLU A 222 -5.16 18.28 13.11
CA GLU A 222 -4.88 16.86 13.32
C GLU A 222 -5.13 16.05 12.05
N LEU A 223 -4.48 14.89 11.98
CA LEU A 223 -4.68 13.90 10.91
C LEU A 223 -5.36 12.67 11.47
N ILE A 224 -6.19 12.03 10.66
CA ILE A 224 -6.93 10.83 11.00
C ILE A 224 -7.00 9.87 9.81
N GLU A 225 -7.14 8.57 10.09
CA GLU A 225 -7.36 7.57 9.05
C GLU A 225 -8.70 7.82 8.34
N ALA A 226 -8.69 7.88 7.02
CA ALA A 226 -9.87 8.15 6.21
C ALA A 226 -11.00 7.15 6.48
N GLY A 227 -10.66 5.87 6.70
CA GLY A 227 -11.61 4.83 7.06
C GLY A 227 -12.31 5.04 8.41
N TYR A 228 -11.73 5.84 9.33
CA TYR A 228 -12.28 6.08 10.65
C TYR A 228 -13.37 7.17 10.66
N ILE A 229 -13.22 8.20 9.82
CA ILE A 229 -14.14 9.35 9.75
C ILE A 229 -15.62 8.92 9.62
N PRO A 230 -16.02 8.07 8.65
CA PRO A 230 -17.42 7.67 8.53
C PRO A 230 -17.92 6.88 9.74
N LEU A 231 -17.07 6.09 10.40
CA LEU A 231 -17.45 5.36 11.62
C LEU A 231 -17.74 6.34 12.76
N ARG A 232 -16.82 7.29 12.99
CA ARG A 232 -17.00 8.32 14.02
C ARG A 232 -18.25 9.14 13.78
N ALA A 233 -18.55 9.48 12.53
CA ALA A 233 -19.76 10.21 12.16
C ALA A 233 -21.03 9.41 12.48
N VAL A 234 -21.12 8.14 12.07
CA VAL A 234 -22.30 7.28 12.34
C VAL A 234 -22.48 7.05 13.84
N VAL A 235 -21.40 6.80 14.57
CA VAL A 235 -21.44 6.63 16.03
C VAL A 235 -21.91 7.91 16.73
N THR A 236 -21.36 9.06 16.35
CA THR A 236 -21.76 10.37 16.87
C THR A 236 -23.26 10.60 16.64
N GLU A 237 -23.72 10.41 15.41
CA GLU A 237 -25.13 10.58 15.04
C GLU A 237 -26.03 9.58 15.77
N THR A 238 -25.60 8.34 15.98
CA THR A 238 -26.36 7.33 16.75
C THR A 238 -26.64 7.83 18.17
N VAL A 239 -25.61 8.35 18.85
CA VAL A 239 -25.77 8.88 20.21
C VAL A 239 -26.70 10.10 20.20
N LEU A 240 -26.61 10.97 19.19
CA LEU A 240 -27.48 12.14 19.06
C LEU A 240 -28.94 11.79 18.75
N VAL A 241 -29.20 10.78 17.92
CA VAL A 241 -30.54 10.26 17.62
C VAL A 241 -31.19 9.74 18.90
N ILE A 242 -30.47 8.91 19.67
CA ILE A 242 -30.96 8.40 20.96
C ILE A 242 -31.20 9.54 21.95
N ALA A 243 -30.27 10.48 22.07
CA ALA A 243 -30.37 11.58 23.03
C ALA A 243 -31.49 12.57 22.69
N THR A 244 -31.71 12.85 21.40
CA THR A 244 -32.79 13.71 20.93
C THR A 244 -34.14 13.05 21.15
N ASN A 245 -34.20 11.73 20.95
CA ASN A 245 -35.38 10.90 21.20
C ASN A 245 -36.66 11.47 20.57
N ASP A 246 -36.60 11.80 19.27
CA ASP A 246 -37.73 12.40 18.60
C ASP A 246 -38.95 11.46 18.63
N GLY A 247 -40.10 12.02 19.01
CA GLY A 247 -41.35 11.26 19.19
C GLY A 247 -41.34 10.20 20.32
N GLY A 248 -40.30 10.10 21.14
CA GLY A 248 -40.20 9.09 22.21
C GLY A 248 -39.78 7.70 21.73
N THR A 249 -39.25 7.59 20.50
CA THR A 249 -38.88 6.31 19.86
C THR A 249 -37.87 5.51 20.69
N TYR A 250 -36.96 6.19 21.37
CA TYR A 250 -35.83 5.64 22.11
C TYR A 250 -36.00 5.78 23.64
N ASP A 251 -37.23 5.95 24.15
CA ASP A 251 -37.53 6.07 25.59
C ASP A 251 -36.90 4.93 26.41
N ASP A 252 -36.92 3.71 25.90
CA ASP A 252 -36.39 2.53 26.58
C ASP A 252 -34.84 2.48 26.60
N LEU A 253 -34.16 3.24 25.73
CA LEU A 253 -32.69 3.34 25.74
C LEU A 253 -32.17 4.42 26.70
N LEU A 254 -32.94 5.49 26.93
CA LEU A 254 -32.50 6.63 27.74
C LEU A 254 -31.96 6.29 29.14
N PRO A 255 -32.51 5.31 29.89
CA PRO A 255 -31.97 4.92 31.19
C PRO A 255 -30.48 4.51 31.15
N TYR A 256 -30.04 3.88 30.06
CA TYR A 256 -28.64 3.44 29.89
C TYR A 256 -27.68 4.60 29.64
N PHE A 257 -28.18 5.75 29.14
CA PHE A 257 -27.38 6.94 28.85
C PHE A 257 -27.49 8.03 29.93
N SER A 258 -28.16 7.76 31.06
CA SER A 258 -28.43 8.77 32.09
C SER A 258 -27.19 9.50 32.63
N VAL A 259 -26.07 8.79 32.83
CA VAL A 259 -24.79 9.40 33.23
C VAL A 259 -24.25 10.32 32.14
N LEU A 260 -24.24 9.84 30.89
CA LEU A 260 -23.77 10.60 29.75
C LEU A 260 -24.59 11.88 29.55
N LEU A 261 -25.93 11.77 29.61
CA LEU A 261 -26.83 12.92 29.46
C LEU A 261 -26.63 13.95 30.58
N ALA A 262 -26.34 13.51 31.81
CA ALA A 262 -26.01 14.41 32.91
C ALA A 262 -24.68 15.15 32.70
N GLU A 263 -23.64 14.46 32.19
CA GLU A 263 -22.35 15.06 31.86
C GLU A 263 -22.50 16.12 30.75
N VAL A 264 -23.16 15.76 29.65
CA VAL A 264 -23.43 16.68 28.53
C VAL A 264 -24.26 17.88 28.99
N GLY A 265 -25.29 17.67 29.81
CA GLY A 265 -26.10 18.74 30.39
C GLY A 265 -25.32 19.68 31.33
N ALA A 266 -24.24 19.19 31.92
CA ALA A 266 -23.27 19.98 32.69
C ALA A 266 -22.18 20.63 31.83
N ASN A 267 -22.27 20.51 30.50
CA ASN A 267 -21.27 20.95 29.52
C ASN A 267 -19.91 20.26 29.69
N ASP A 268 -19.92 19.01 30.16
CA ASP A 268 -18.77 18.10 30.18
C ASP A 268 -18.94 17.06 29.07
N LEU A 269 -18.14 17.18 28.01
CA LEU A 269 -18.19 16.29 26.85
C LEU A 269 -17.18 15.13 26.93
N SER A 270 -16.46 14.97 28.04
CA SER A 270 -15.43 13.94 28.16
C SER A 270 -15.99 12.52 28.04
N GLY A 271 -17.11 12.23 28.69
CA GLY A 271 -17.80 10.94 28.57
C GLY A 271 -18.37 10.69 27.17
N PHE A 272 -18.85 11.74 26.50
CA PHE A 272 -19.33 11.65 25.12
C PHE A 272 -18.19 11.33 24.16
N ALA A 273 -17.08 12.06 24.24
CA ALA A 273 -15.91 11.81 23.43
C ALA A 273 -15.35 10.40 23.67
N ALA A 274 -15.31 9.94 24.91
CA ALA A 274 -14.88 8.57 25.24
C ALA A 274 -15.81 7.51 24.64
N LEU A 275 -17.13 7.66 24.76
CA LEU A 275 -18.08 6.72 24.16
C LEU A 275 -17.94 6.66 22.63
N VAL A 276 -17.89 7.84 21.98
CA VAL A 276 -17.76 7.92 20.53
C VAL A 276 -16.44 7.31 20.06
N GLY A 277 -15.33 7.61 20.74
CA GLY A 277 -14.02 7.05 20.44
C GLY A 277 -13.97 5.54 20.64
N ASP A 278 -14.34 5.05 21.83
CA ASP A 278 -14.30 3.62 22.15
C ASP A 278 -15.17 2.78 21.20
N PHE A 279 -16.38 3.27 20.87
CA PHE A 279 -17.24 2.54 19.94
C PHE A 279 -16.68 2.60 18.51
N SER A 280 -16.16 3.74 18.06
CA SER A 280 -15.54 3.85 16.73
C SER A 280 -14.28 2.97 16.62
N ASP A 281 -13.46 2.89 17.66
CA ASP A 281 -12.29 2.02 17.74
C ASP A 281 -12.68 0.55 17.71
N PHE A 282 -13.72 0.17 18.45
CA PHE A 282 -14.30 -1.17 18.39
C PHE A 282 -14.70 -1.54 16.96
N LEU A 283 -15.41 -0.66 16.27
CA LEU A 283 -15.85 -0.91 14.91
C LEU A 283 -14.65 -1.01 13.96
N ALA A 284 -13.75 -0.05 13.99
CA ALA A 284 -12.55 -0.02 13.14
C ALA A 284 -11.73 -1.32 13.28
N ALA A 285 -11.48 -1.76 14.51
CA ALA A 285 -10.72 -2.97 14.82
C ALA A 285 -11.41 -4.25 14.31
N ASN A 286 -12.76 -4.27 14.29
CA ASN A 286 -13.52 -5.45 13.86
C ASN A 286 -13.86 -5.47 12.36
N ILE A 287 -13.64 -4.36 11.64
CA ILE A 287 -13.94 -4.28 10.21
C ILE A 287 -12.71 -4.15 9.30
N GLY A 288 -11.50 -4.28 9.85
CA GLY A 288 -10.27 -4.46 9.07
C GLY A 288 -9.12 -3.50 9.35
N SER A 289 -9.27 -2.53 10.26
CA SER A 289 -8.15 -1.63 10.59
C SER A 289 -6.95 -2.42 11.12
N GLN A 290 -5.76 -2.07 10.62
CA GLN A 290 -4.49 -2.66 11.07
C GLN A 290 -3.84 -1.84 12.19
N ASN A 291 -4.25 -0.57 12.34
CA ASN A 291 -3.60 0.39 13.23
C ASN A 291 -4.44 0.72 14.47
N ILE A 292 -5.75 0.47 14.41
CA ILE A 292 -6.69 0.82 15.47
C ILE A 292 -7.06 -0.45 16.24
N GLN A 293 -6.88 -0.40 17.55
CA GLN A 293 -7.22 -1.47 18.47
C GLN A 293 -8.20 -0.97 19.51
N TYR A 294 -9.24 -1.76 19.76
CA TYR A 294 -10.12 -1.52 20.89
C TYR A 294 -9.45 -1.94 22.20
N THR A 295 -9.35 -1.01 23.13
CA THR A 295 -8.69 -1.24 24.45
C THR A 295 -9.65 -1.12 25.63
N GLY A 296 -10.94 -0.89 25.37
CA GLY A 296 -11.97 -0.81 26.39
C GLY A 296 -12.33 -2.17 27.01
N LEU A 297 -13.34 -2.16 27.88
CA LEU A 297 -13.88 -3.39 28.48
C LEU A 297 -14.40 -4.34 27.39
N ASN A 298 -14.21 -5.64 27.58
CA ASN A 298 -14.88 -6.60 26.69
C ASN A 298 -16.41 -6.38 26.75
N MET A 299 -17.12 -6.79 25.71
CA MET A 299 -18.54 -6.45 25.55
C MET A 299 -19.44 -7.01 26.67
N VAL A 300 -19.02 -8.08 27.35
CA VAL A 300 -19.71 -8.61 28.54
C VAL A 300 -19.57 -7.64 29.72
N ASP A 301 -18.33 -7.30 30.07
CA ASP A 301 -18.05 -6.42 31.20
C ASP A 301 -18.51 -4.98 30.95
N ALA A 302 -18.44 -4.51 29.71
CA ALA A 302 -18.90 -3.19 29.30
C ALA A 302 -20.41 -3.01 29.52
N HIS A 303 -21.20 -4.08 29.37
CA HIS A 303 -22.66 -4.05 29.50
C HIS A 303 -23.18 -4.69 30.80
N ASN A 304 -22.29 -5.03 31.74
CA ASN A 304 -22.64 -5.55 33.06
C ASN A 304 -22.63 -4.42 34.12
N PRO A 305 -23.78 -4.04 34.72
CA PRO A 305 -23.87 -3.03 35.77
C PRO A 305 -23.04 -3.30 37.03
N GLU A 306 -22.68 -4.56 37.30
CA GLU A 306 -21.82 -4.92 38.43
C GLU A 306 -20.34 -4.54 38.19
N VAL A 307 -19.94 -4.39 36.92
CA VAL A 307 -18.55 -4.07 36.51
C VAL A 307 -18.45 -2.65 35.98
N ASN A 308 -19.37 -2.25 35.09
CA ASN A 308 -19.44 -0.91 34.53
C ASN A 308 -20.56 -0.10 35.19
N SER A 309 -20.20 0.80 36.11
CA SER A 309 -21.14 1.65 36.83
C SER A 309 -21.88 2.67 35.96
N ARG A 310 -21.49 2.85 34.69
CA ARG A 310 -22.25 3.66 33.73
C ARG A 310 -23.51 2.95 33.23
N MET A 311 -23.55 1.61 33.30
CA MET A 311 -24.73 0.83 32.93
C MET A 311 -25.71 0.77 34.10
N THR A 312 -26.96 1.18 33.87
CA THR A 312 -28.01 1.24 34.90
C THR A 312 -28.85 -0.02 35.00
N GLY A 313 -28.69 -0.95 34.05
CA GLY A 313 -29.40 -2.22 33.97
C GLY A 313 -28.77 -3.18 32.96
N LEU A 314 -29.23 -4.42 32.95
CA LEU A 314 -28.85 -5.41 31.94
C LEU A 314 -29.63 -5.15 30.64
N VAL A 315 -28.95 -5.22 29.50
CA VAL A 315 -29.54 -5.00 28.18
C VAL A 315 -30.37 -6.23 27.78
N THR A 316 -31.63 -6.02 27.39
CA THR A 316 -32.50 -7.07 26.86
C THR A 316 -32.38 -7.18 25.33
N GLU A 317 -32.96 -8.23 24.74
CA GLU A 317 -33.04 -8.34 23.27
C GLU A 317 -33.78 -7.15 22.63
N ALA A 318 -34.86 -6.68 23.26
CA ALA A 318 -35.64 -5.55 22.75
C ALA A 318 -34.83 -4.25 22.79
N ASP A 319 -34.07 -4.01 23.86
CA ASP A 319 -33.19 -2.85 23.97
C ASP A 319 -32.10 -2.89 22.89
N TYR A 320 -31.49 -4.06 22.67
CA TYR A 320 -30.45 -4.20 21.66
C TYR A 320 -31.00 -3.97 20.25
N ASP A 321 -32.14 -4.58 19.91
CA ASP A 321 -32.77 -4.39 18.60
C ASP A 321 -33.17 -2.91 18.38
N LEU A 322 -33.61 -2.21 19.43
CA LEU A 322 -33.90 -0.77 19.39
C LEU A 322 -32.63 0.07 19.18
N PHE A 323 -31.52 -0.29 19.82
CA PHE A 323 -30.22 0.35 19.59
C PHE A 323 -29.72 0.16 18.14
N ILE A 324 -29.89 -1.05 17.57
CA ILE A 324 -29.59 -1.28 16.14
C ILE A 324 -30.47 -0.38 15.25
N GLY A 325 -31.74 -0.19 15.62
CA GLY A 325 -32.62 0.78 14.96
C GLY A 325 -32.04 2.19 14.92
N ALA A 326 -31.50 2.67 16.05
CA ALA A 326 -30.84 3.98 16.12
C ALA A 326 -29.61 4.08 15.23
N VAL A 327 -28.78 3.03 15.17
CA VAL A 327 -27.61 2.96 14.28
C VAL A 327 -28.01 3.06 12.81
N VAL A 328 -29.07 2.34 12.42
CA VAL A 328 -29.60 2.37 11.04
C VAL A 328 -30.17 3.74 10.70
N GLU A 329 -30.93 4.36 11.62
CA GLU A 329 -31.45 5.72 11.43
C GLU A 329 -30.31 6.72 11.26
N ALA A 330 -29.30 6.68 12.13
CA ALA A 330 -28.14 7.55 12.06
C ALA A 330 -27.37 7.41 10.74
N ALA A 331 -27.09 6.17 10.32
CA ALA A 331 -26.43 5.91 9.04
C ALA A 331 -27.27 6.40 7.85
N THR A 332 -28.59 6.25 7.92
CA THR A 332 -29.53 6.75 6.89
C THR A 332 -29.52 8.28 6.82
N ASN A 333 -29.54 8.96 7.96
CA ASN A 333 -29.47 10.43 8.04
C ASN A 333 -28.20 10.98 7.40
N LEU A 334 -27.09 10.26 7.54
CA LEU A 334 -25.80 10.58 6.92
C LEU A 334 -25.69 10.16 5.44
N GLY A 335 -26.73 9.55 4.88
CA GLY A 335 -26.74 9.10 3.49
C GLY A 335 -25.82 7.90 3.21
N VAL A 336 -25.50 7.10 4.24
CA VAL A 336 -24.70 5.88 4.06
C VAL A 336 -25.48 4.90 3.17
N PRO A 337 -24.84 4.29 2.15
CA PRO A 337 -25.52 3.33 1.28
C PRO A 337 -26.05 2.12 2.05
N GLU A 338 -27.24 1.62 1.68
CA GLU A 338 -27.89 0.47 2.32
C GLU A 338 -27.00 -0.79 2.32
N SER A 339 -26.21 -0.99 1.26
CA SER A 339 -25.24 -2.10 1.20
C SER A 339 -24.20 -2.04 2.34
N ILE A 340 -23.73 -0.84 2.69
CA ILE A 340 -22.78 -0.62 3.78
C ILE A 340 -23.46 -0.75 5.13
N ILE A 341 -24.69 -0.22 5.27
CA ILE A 341 -25.50 -0.37 6.50
C ILE A 341 -25.74 -1.86 6.79
N ASN A 342 -26.11 -2.66 5.78
CA ASN A 342 -26.37 -4.08 5.94
C ASN A 342 -25.12 -4.86 6.35
N GLU A 343 -23.97 -4.55 5.75
CA GLU A 343 -22.71 -5.20 6.09
C GLU A 343 -22.27 -4.86 7.52
N PHE A 344 -22.37 -3.60 7.90
CA PHE A 344 -22.09 -3.12 9.25
C PHE A 344 -23.05 -3.71 10.28
N GLY A 345 -24.34 -3.77 9.95
CA GLY A 345 -25.36 -4.42 10.76
C GLY A 345 -25.10 -5.91 10.97
N GLY A 346 -24.50 -6.59 9.98
CA GLY A 346 -24.06 -7.98 10.10
C GLY A 346 -23.02 -8.19 11.22
N LEU A 347 -22.10 -7.24 11.43
CA LEU A 347 -21.16 -7.27 12.55
C LEU A 347 -21.90 -7.13 13.89
N LEU A 348 -22.76 -6.11 14.00
CA LEU A 348 -23.52 -5.83 15.22
C LEU A 348 -24.45 -6.99 15.59
N LEU A 349 -25.09 -7.61 14.61
CA LEU A 349 -25.99 -8.74 14.80
C LEU A 349 -25.27 -10.10 14.90
N SER A 350 -23.93 -10.13 14.88
CA SER A 350 -23.19 -11.38 15.04
C SER A 350 -23.49 -12.04 16.38
N GLU A 351 -23.66 -13.36 16.38
CA GLU A 351 -24.09 -14.12 17.57
C GLU A 351 -23.15 -13.87 18.78
N GLY A 352 -21.84 -13.81 18.53
CA GLY A 352 -20.84 -13.55 19.57
C GLY A 352 -20.96 -12.17 20.20
N LEU A 353 -21.20 -11.13 19.40
CA LEU A 353 -21.37 -9.77 19.92
C LEU A 353 -22.72 -9.60 20.61
N ARG A 354 -23.80 -10.04 19.96
CA ARG A 354 -25.16 -9.93 20.52
C ARG A 354 -25.28 -10.65 21.86
N SER A 355 -24.73 -11.86 21.98
CA SER A 355 -24.75 -12.61 23.26
C SER A 355 -23.85 -12.04 24.35
N ALA A 356 -22.82 -11.25 23.98
CA ALA A 356 -22.01 -10.55 24.96
C ALA A 356 -22.72 -9.31 25.53
N VAL A 357 -23.54 -8.63 24.72
CA VAL A 357 -24.27 -7.42 25.11
C VAL A 357 -25.60 -7.75 25.81
N VAL A 358 -26.39 -8.67 25.24
CA VAL A 358 -27.71 -9.03 25.77
C VAL A 358 -27.55 -9.97 26.96
N GLN A 359 -27.82 -9.45 28.16
CA GLN A 359 -27.62 -10.15 29.43
C GLN A 359 -28.89 -10.17 30.32
N GLY A 360 -29.96 -9.47 29.91
CA GLY A 360 -31.19 -9.26 30.66
C GLY A 360 -32.33 -10.22 30.37
#